data_AF-A0A6L4ZN71-F1
#
_entry.id   AF-A0A6L4ZN71-F1
#
_cell.length_a   1.000
_cell.length_b   1.000
_cell.length_c   1.000
_cell.angle_alpha   90.00
_cell.angle_beta   90.00
_cell.angle_gamma   90.00
#
_symmetry.space_group_name_H-M   'P 1'
#
loop_
_entity.id
_entity.type
_entity.pdbx_description
1 polymer ?
#
loop_
_entity_poly.entity_id
_entity_poly.type
_entity_poly.pdbx_seq_one_letter_code
_entity_poly.pdbx_strand_id
1 'polypeptide(L)' 'CSFYDPFTYKQCREPATEVVRDKEKANFCEYFSPSQKTAIDGLAPKSKSDEARNAFDNLFKKS' A
#
# COMPACT_ATOMS: atom_id res chain seq x y z
N CYS A 1 -6.60 -3.97 -1.05
CA CYS A 1 -7.94 -3.61 -1.53
C CYS A 1 -8.58 -2.62 -0.56
N SER A 2 -9.35 -1.64 -1.01
CA SER A 2 -10.10 -0.68 -0.16
C SER A 2 -11.11 -1.35 0.79
N PHE A 3 -11.66 -2.51 0.40
CA PHE A 3 -12.63 -3.29 1.18
C PHE A 3 -11.98 -4.28 2.17
N TYR A 4 -10.66 -4.46 2.11
CA TYR A 4 -9.96 -5.40 2.98
C TYR A 4 -9.97 -4.92 4.43
N ASP A 5 -10.41 -5.78 5.35
CA ASP A 5 -10.41 -5.50 6.78
C ASP A 5 -10.08 -6.78 7.58
N PRO A 6 -8.89 -6.87 8.20
CA PRO A 6 -8.47 -8.07 8.92
C PRO A 6 -9.32 -8.42 10.15
N PHE A 7 -10.15 -7.48 10.64
CA PHE A 7 -10.97 -7.66 11.84
C PHE A 7 -12.38 -8.18 11.55
N THR A 8 -12.75 -8.34 10.27
CA THR A 8 -14.02 -8.96 9.88
C THR A 8 -13.85 -10.45 9.61
N TYR A 9 -14.90 -11.25 9.82
CA TYR A 9 -14.86 -12.71 9.63
C TYR A 9 -14.34 -13.13 8.25
N LYS A 10 -14.82 -12.48 7.19
CA LYS A 10 -14.42 -12.76 5.81
C LYS A 10 -13.16 -12.01 5.37
N GLN A 11 -12.62 -11.17 6.26
CA GLN A 11 -11.54 -10.24 6.00
C GLN A 11 -11.81 -9.27 4.84
N CYS A 12 -13.08 -9.07 4.52
CA CYS A 12 -13.59 -8.22 3.46
C CYS A 12 -14.94 -7.67 3.92
N ARG A 13 -15.15 -6.37 3.73
CA ARG A 13 -16.40 -5.67 4.14
C ARG A 13 -17.54 -5.81 3.14
N GLU A 14 -17.31 -6.45 2.01
CA GLU A 14 -18.35 -6.71 1.02
C GLU A 14 -19.38 -7.73 1.57
N PRO A 15 -20.70 -7.44 1.52
CA PRO A 15 -21.72 -8.33 2.08
C PRO A 15 -21.71 -9.74 1.47
N ALA A 16 -21.59 -9.82 0.14
CA ALA A 16 -21.71 -11.04 -0.64
C ALA A 16 -20.36 -11.75 -0.93
N THR A 17 -19.24 -11.27 -0.39
CA THR A 17 -17.93 -11.92 -0.61
C THR A 17 -17.91 -13.34 -0.04
N GLU A 18 -17.24 -14.24 -0.74
CA GLU A 18 -16.85 -15.53 -0.20
C GLU A 18 -15.60 -15.38 0.68
N VAL A 19 -15.35 -16.37 1.55
CA VAL A 19 -14.13 -16.42 2.37
C VAL A 19 -12.98 -16.97 1.52
N VAL A 20 -11.91 -16.18 1.36
CA VAL A 20 -10.68 -16.63 0.71
C VAL A 20 -9.91 -17.55 1.66
N ARG A 21 -10.02 -18.87 1.45
CA ARG A 21 -9.39 -19.89 2.30
C ARG A 21 -7.89 -20.02 2.07
N ASP A 22 -7.47 -19.91 0.82
CA ASP A 22 -6.08 -19.95 0.40
C ASP A 22 -5.74 -18.60 -0.22
N LYS A 23 -4.87 -17.84 0.46
CA LYS A 23 -4.46 -16.50 0.05
C LYS A 23 -3.30 -16.50 -0.95
N GLU A 24 -2.60 -17.62 -1.08
CA GLU A 24 -1.49 -17.78 -2.03
C GLU A 24 -2.01 -18.18 -3.42
N LYS A 25 -3.20 -18.77 -3.48
CA LYS A 25 -3.87 -19.09 -4.74
C LYS A 25 -4.46 -17.85 -5.40
N ALA A 26 -4.30 -17.75 -6.71
CA ALA A 26 -4.94 -16.73 -7.52
C ALA A 26 -6.48 -16.78 -7.40
N ASN A 27 -7.10 -15.60 -7.32
CA ASN A 27 -8.54 -15.41 -7.27
C ASN A 27 -9.00 -14.34 -8.27
N PHE A 28 -10.30 -14.36 -8.59
CA PHE A 28 -10.94 -13.32 -9.40
C PHE A 28 -11.98 -12.61 -8.53
N CYS A 29 -11.82 -11.30 -8.38
CA CYS A 29 -12.71 -10.45 -7.59
C CYS A 29 -13.05 -9.21 -8.43
N GLU A 30 -14.29 -9.14 -8.92
CA GLU A 30 -14.75 -8.03 -9.77
C GLU A 30 -14.81 -6.69 -9.02
N TYR A 31 -14.96 -6.75 -7.70
CA TYR A 31 -15.03 -5.60 -6.81
C TYR A 31 -13.67 -5.15 -6.27
N PHE A 32 -12.58 -5.76 -6.75
CA PHE A 32 -11.25 -5.35 -6.32
C PHE A 32 -11.00 -3.88 -6.64
N SER A 33 -10.71 -3.11 -5.60
CA SER A 33 -10.36 -1.70 -5.71
C SER A 33 -9.07 -1.44 -4.95
N PRO A 34 -8.05 -0.82 -5.57
CA PRO A 34 -6.81 -0.50 -4.88
C PRO A 34 -7.09 0.48 -3.74
N SER A 35 -6.49 0.24 -2.58
CA SER A 35 -6.64 1.15 -1.44
C SER A 35 -5.88 2.45 -1.70
N GLN A 36 -6.52 3.60 -1.45
CA GLN A 36 -5.87 4.91 -1.46
C GLN A 36 -4.89 5.13 -0.30
N LYS A 37 -4.71 4.14 0.59
CA LYS A 37 -3.55 4.06 1.49
C LYS A 37 -2.31 3.83 0.62
N THR A 38 -1.89 4.87 -0.07
CA THR A 38 -0.68 4.94 -0.87
C THR A 38 0.48 4.94 0.10
N ALA A 39 1.36 3.97 -0.08
CA ALA A 39 2.49 3.68 0.79
C ALA A 39 2.08 3.17 2.18
N ILE A 40 2.45 1.92 2.45
CA ILE A 40 3.06 1.60 3.73
C ILE A 40 3.94 2.79 4.17
N ASP A 41 3.56 3.44 5.27
CA ASP A 41 4.31 4.56 5.85
C ASP A 41 5.80 4.16 5.89
N GLY A 42 6.62 4.77 5.03
CA GLY A 42 8.05 4.48 4.90
C GLY A 42 8.56 3.92 3.55
N LEU A 43 7.71 3.48 2.61
CA LEU A 43 8.15 3.11 1.24
C LEU A 43 7.57 3.99 0.12
N ALA A 44 7.04 5.17 0.45
CA ALA A 44 6.88 6.19 -0.58
C ALA A 44 8.28 6.44 -1.17
N PRO A 45 8.49 6.25 -2.48
CA PRO A 45 9.78 6.59 -3.08
C PRO A 45 10.01 8.07 -2.79
N LYS A 46 11.07 8.39 -2.04
CA LYS A 46 11.51 9.78 -1.90
C LYS A 46 11.59 10.35 -3.30
N SER A 47 11.07 11.56 -3.51
CA SER A 47 11.14 12.14 -4.84
C SER A 47 12.62 12.22 -5.24
N LYS A 48 12.96 11.85 -6.48
CA LYS A 48 14.35 11.93 -6.96
C LYS A 48 14.93 13.34 -6.77
N SER A 49 14.08 14.36 -6.79
CA SER A 49 14.42 15.74 -6.46
C SER A 49 14.85 15.93 -5.00
N ASP A 50 14.14 15.33 -4.04
CA ASP A 50 14.50 15.43 -2.61
C ASP A 50 15.81 14.70 -2.33
N GLU A 51 16.03 13.55 -2.97
CA GLU A 51 17.28 12.80 -2.83
C GLU A 51 18.47 13.57 -3.42
N ALA A 52 18.32 14.16 -4.61
CA ALA A 52 19.34 15.01 -5.23
C ALA A 52 19.64 16.27 -4.39
N ARG A 53 18.62 16.91 -3.81
CA ARG A 53 18.80 18.07 -2.91
C ARG A 53 19.58 17.68 -1.66
N ASN A 54 19.20 16.60 -0.98
CA ASN A 54 19.87 16.13 0.22
C ASN A 54 21.33 15.73 -0.06
N ALA A 55 21.59 15.07 -1.19
CA ALA A 55 22.96 14.73 -1.60
C ALA A 55 23.82 15.98 -1.83
N PHE A 56 23.26 17.01 -2.47
CA PHE A 56 23.91 18.30 -2.64
C PHE A 56 24.22 18.97 -1.29
N ASP A 57 23.24 19.08 -0.40
CA ASP A 57 23.43 19.75 0.90
C ASP A 57 24.46 19.03 1.79
N ASN A 58 24.52 17.69 1.72
CA ASN A 58 25.52 16.88 2.42
C ASN A 58 26.95 17.09 1.89
N LEU A 59 27.12 17.31 0.59
CA LEU A 59 28.44 17.60 0.01
C LEU A 59 29.00 18.93 0.53
N PHE A 60 28.13 19.91 0.80
CA PHE A 60 28.54 21.26 1.16
C PHE A 60 28.33 21.59 2.65
N LYS A 61 27.88 20.63 3.47
CA LYS A 61 27.64 20.78 4.92
C LYS A 61 26.95 22.11 5.24
N LYS A 62 25.84 22.42 4.56
CA LYS A 62 25.11 23.64 4.85
C LYS A 62 24.47 23.52 6.23
N SER A 63 25.13 24.10 7.24
CA SER A 63 24.53 24.41 8.54
C SER A 63 23.42 25.42 8.39
#